data_AF-M3HI48-F1
#
_entry.id   AF-M3HI48-F1
#
_cell.length_a   1.000
_cell.length_b   1.000
_cell.length_c   1.000
_cell.angle_alpha   90.00
_cell.angle_beta   90.00
_cell.angle_gamma   90.00
#
_symmetry.space_group_name_H-M   'P 1'
#
loop_
_entity.id
_entity.type
_entity.pdbx_description
1 polymer ?
#
loop_
_entity_poly.entity_id
_entity_poly.type
_entity_poly.pdbx_seq_one_letter_code
_entity_poly.pdbx_strand_id
1 'polypeptide(L)'
;MNDLLSGVEKVNEGDLEVEVPIRVKDEIGFLADSFNDMVSSIRDARKELQDYAEHLATKVRLRTEELSEKIEEFQRLKIQQDGDYFLTSLLAKPLNYNANKSTRISTQFLLRQKKQFEFRGKRADLGGDVCITGNLRLGIPSDYKRYVFAMNGDAMGKSMQGAGGALVMGVVVNSILARSAANDRILDISPEQWLTETYEEINSVFKSFNGSMVISASFFLIEESSGKTYYFNAEHPFTVFYQDGKATFLDSSLMLRKIGLESEYPFQVFTTTLKEGDVLIVGSDGKDDLDLTPDQDTRTINEDETLFLKTVEIGKGNIEQIEQLIYKEGEITDDLSLLRIEYGIRSADPEESSLNTDKTRNDFLKEETSDWSASYSHARQLYKDGNVKEAIDELAELYSKTPEDIKVIKLLALLSFKDKDYIKAVEVLGKYLEVDSELSEYWYYLSIANKKLGKFSEAIYASEKVLAKQPDNTNNLVNLSDLYRLQNEYTRAKEIAAQVLDLDPQNENAKKILRKIENGISKT
;
A
#
# COMPACT_ATOMS: atom_id res chain seq x y z
N MET A 1 81.88 -18.53 -23.56
CA MET A 1 81.68 -17.25 -22.84
C MET A 1 81.26 -16.13 -23.78
N ASN A 2 82.00 -15.84 -24.85
CA ASN A 2 81.62 -14.79 -25.82
C ASN A 2 80.24 -15.03 -26.47
N ASP A 3 79.91 -16.27 -26.83
CA ASP A 3 78.60 -16.61 -27.43
C ASP A 3 77.44 -16.40 -26.44
N LEU A 4 77.66 -16.64 -25.15
CA LEU A 4 76.67 -16.41 -24.08
C LEU A 4 76.49 -14.91 -23.81
N LEU A 5 77.59 -14.15 -23.73
CA LEU A 5 77.55 -12.69 -23.57
C LEU A 5 76.82 -12.01 -24.73
N SER A 6 77.12 -12.44 -25.97
CA SER A 6 76.42 -11.94 -27.15
C SER A 6 74.94 -12.36 -27.15
N GLY A 7 74.61 -13.56 -26.65
CA GLY A 7 73.23 -14.00 -26.52
C GLY A 7 72.43 -13.15 -25.52
N VAL A 8 73.02 -12.85 -24.36
CA VAL A 8 72.43 -11.97 -23.34
C VAL A 8 72.22 -10.55 -23.87
N GLU A 9 73.21 -9.99 -24.58
CA GLU A 9 73.09 -8.65 -25.19
C GLU A 9 71.90 -8.57 -26.15
N LYS A 10 71.74 -9.57 -27.04
CA LYS A 10 70.64 -9.60 -28.01
C LYS A 10 69.26 -9.77 -27.36
N VAL A 11 69.15 -10.58 -26.32
CA VAL A 11 67.90 -10.72 -25.54
C VAL A 11 67.56 -9.42 -24.83
N ASN A 12 68.56 -8.68 -24.31
CA ASN A 12 68.36 -7.38 -23.69
C ASN A 12 67.95 -6.29 -24.71
N GLU A 13 68.36 -6.45 -25.97
CA GLU A 13 67.88 -5.63 -27.11
C GLU A 13 66.47 -6.05 -27.60
N GLY A 14 65.90 -7.14 -27.05
CA GLY A 14 64.53 -7.59 -27.29
C GLY A 14 64.37 -8.74 -28.27
N ASP A 15 65.48 -9.33 -28.75
CA ASP A 15 65.47 -10.50 -29.62
C ASP A 15 65.38 -11.81 -28.79
N LEU A 16 64.20 -12.43 -28.80
CA LEU A 16 63.90 -13.68 -28.07
C LEU A 16 64.04 -14.93 -28.94
N GLU A 17 64.50 -14.81 -30.19
CA GLU A 17 64.78 -15.96 -31.07
C GLU A 17 66.25 -16.41 -31.00
N VAL A 18 67.00 -15.87 -30.04
CA VAL A 18 68.41 -16.15 -29.85
C VAL A 18 68.61 -17.47 -29.14
N GLU A 19 69.41 -18.34 -29.74
CA GLU A 19 69.83 -19.61 -29.14
C GLU A 19 71.35 -19.64 -29.00
N VAL A 20 71.84 -19.86 -27.78
CA VAL A 20 73.28 -19.94 -27.51
C VAL A 20 73.74 -21.39 -27.72
N PRO A 21 74.70 -21.66 -28.63
CA PRO A 21 75.10 -23.03 -28.95
C PRO A 21 75.87 -23.68 -27.79
N ILE A 22 75.40 -24.86 -27.35
CA ILE A 22 76.05 -25.65 -26.31
C ILE A 22 77.17 -26.49 -26.92
N ARG A 23 78.42 -26.03 -26.78
CA ARG A 23 79.60 -26.70 -27.38
C ARG A 23 80.32 -27.68 -26.45
N VAL A 24 80.15 -27.54 -25.13
CA VAL A 24 80.84 -28.32 -24.09
C VAL A 24 79.86 -28.60 -22.95
N LYS A 25 79.92 -29.79 -22.32
CA LYS A 25 79.11 -30.14 -21.14
C LYS A 25 79.83 -29.76 -19.84
N ASP A 26 80.21 -28.50 -19.71
CA ASP A 26 80.81 -27.91 -18.51
C ASP A 26 79.86 -26.87 -17.87
N GLU A 27 80.32 -26.15 -16.86
CA GLU A 27 79.53 -25.14 -16.14
C GLU A 27 79.02 -24.02 -17.07
N ILE A 28 79.77 -23.71 -18.14
CA ILE A 28 79.38 -22.72 -19.16
C ILE A 28 78.30 -23.30 -20.07
N GLY A 29 78.40 -24.59 -20.42
CA GLY A 29 77.37 -25.32 -21.14
C GLY A 29 76.04 -25.39 -20.38
N PHE A 30 76.09 -25.67 -19.07
CA PHE A 30 74.90 -25.66 -18.21
C PHE A 30 74.25 -24.27 -18.12
N LEU A 31 75.05 -23.22 -18.05
CA LEU A 31 74.56 -21.84 -18.01
C LEU A 31 73.95 -21.42 -19.35
N ALA A 32 74.49 -21.89 -20.48
CA ALA A 32 73.92 -21.68 -21.80
C ALA A 32 72.60 -22.44 -21.99
N ASP A 33 72.49 -23.67 -21.49
CA ASP A 33 71.26 -24.46 -21.48
C ASP A 33 70.16 -23.77 -20.64
N SER A 34 70.46 -23.42 -19.39
CA SER A 34 69.55 -22.68 -18.50
C SER A 34 69.15 -21.31 -19.06
N PHE A 35 70.06 -20.64 -19.78
CA PHE A 35 69.76 -19.38 -20.46
C PHE A 35 68.78 -19.59 -21.62
N ASN A 36 69.01 -20.59 -22.48
CA ASN A 36 68.10 -20.90 -23.59
C ASN A 36 66.71 -21.31 -23.08
N ASP A 37 66.62 -22.09 -22.00
CA ASP A 37 65.36 -22.45 -21.34
C ASP A 37 64.61 -21.21 -20.82
N MET A 38 65.33 -20.27 -20.19
CA MET A 38 64.76 -19.01 -19.72
C MET A 38 64.25 -18.16 -20.89
N VAL A 39 65.03 -18.04 -21.97
CA VAL A 39 64.64 -17.29 -23.16
C VAL A 39 63.40 -17.91 -23.80
N SER A 40 63.33 -19.24 -23.90
CA SER A 40 62.13 -19.93 -24.39
C SER A 40 60.92 -19.68 -23.49
N SER A 41 61.07 -19.78 -22.17
CA SER A 41 59.98 -19.52 -21.22
C SER A 41 59.45 -18.08 -21.32
N ILE A 42 60.33 -17.09 -21.48
CA ILE A 42 59.95 -15.68 -21.68
C ILE A 42 59.22 -15.49 -23.00
N ARG A 43 59.71 -16.11 -24.09
CA ARG A 43 59.06 -16.07 -25.40
C ARG A 43 57.65 -16.69 -25.35
N ASP A 44 57.51 -17.84 -24.71
CA ASP A 44 56.23 -18.53 -24.55
C ASP A 44 55.27 -17.68 -23.69
N ALA A 45 55.73 -17.12 -22.58
CA ALA A 45 54.93 -16.22 -21.74
C ALA A 45 54.49 -14.94 -22.48
N ARG A 46 55.36 -14.38 -23.32
CA ARG A 46 55.03 -13.19 -24.15
C ARG A 46 53.99 -13.53 -25.21
N LYS A 47 54.10 -14.71 -25.83
CA LYS A 47 53.11 -15.20 -26.79
C LYS A 47 51.75 -15.43 -26.13
N GLU A 48 51.71 -16.05 -24.94
CA GLU A 48 50.48 -16.22 -24.16
C GLU A 48 49.86 -14.87 -23.76
N LEU A 49 50.67 -13.89 -23.33
CA LEU A 49 50.19 -12.54 -23.01
C LEU A 49 49.61 -11.83 -24.24
N GLN A 50 50.21 -12.03 -25.41
CA GLN A 50 49.72 -11.46 -26.66
C GLN A 50 48.40 -12.12 -27.10
N ASP A 51 48.31 -13.44 -27.05
CA ASP A 51 47.06 -14.17 -27.30
C ASP A 51 45.96 -13.74 -26.30
N TYR A 52 46.33 -13.56 -25.03
CA TYR A 52 45.41 -13.06 -24.01
C TYR A 52 44.94 -11.64 -24.34
N ALA A 53 45.84 -10.73 -24.71
CA ALA A 53 45.49 -9.36 -25.10
C ALA A 53 44.61 -9.31 -26.36
N GLU A 54 44.89 -10.15 -27.36
CA GLU A 54 44.10 -10.24 -28.60
C GLU A 54 42.69 -10.77 -28.34
N HIS A 55 42.54 -11.76 -27.45
CA HIS A 55 41.24 -12.35 -27.13
C HIS A 55 40.50 -11.70 -25.96
N LEU A 56 41.16 -10.88 -25.13
CA LEU A 56 40.56 -10.22 -23.97
C LEU A 56 39.44 -9.27 -24.41
N ALA A 57 39.66 -8.50 -25.48
CA ALA A 57 38.64 -7.60 -26.03
C ALA A 57 37.38 -8.37 -26.44
N THR A 58 37.54 -9.56 -27.02
CA THR A 58 36.41 -10.42 -27.39
C THR A 58 35.71 -10.98 -26.16
N LYS A 59 36.46 -11.42 -25.14
CA LYS A 59 35.90 -11.95 -23.89
C LYS A 59 35.15 -10.88 -23.09
N VAL A 60 35.70 -9.66 -23.00
CA VAL A 60 35.05 -8.51 -22.35
C VAL A 60 33.76 -8.16 -23.08
N ARG A 61 33.79 -8.11 -24.42
CA ARG A 61 32.59 -7.85 -25.23
C ARG A 61 31.49 -8.89 -24.99
N LEU A 62 31.81 -10.18 -25.08
CA LEU A 62 30.84 -11.27 -24.84
C LEU A 62 30.26 -11.22 -23.42
N ARG A 63 31.08 -10.95 -22.40
CA ARG A 63 30.60 -10.80 -21.01
C ARG A 63 29.72 -9.56 -20.83
N THR A 64 30.02 -8.48 -21.55
CA THR A 64 29.21 -7.25 -21.50
C THR A 64 27.86 -7.48 -22.17
N GLU A 65 27.82 -8.20 -23.30
CA GLU A 65 26.59 -8.61 -23.98
C GLU A 65 25.75 -9.53 -23.07
N GLU A 66 26.35 -10.58 -22.49
CA GLU A 66 25.67 -11.49 -21.54
C GLU A 66 25.10 -10.75 -20.32
N LEU A 67 25.86 -9.80 -19.77
CA LEU A 67 25.41 -9.00 -18.64
C LEU A 67 24.25 -8.08 -19.02
N SER A 68 24.30 -7.46 -20.19
CA SER A 68 23.22 -6.60 -20.70
C SER A 68 21.93 -7.38 -20.87
N GLU A 69 22.00 -8.59 -21.46
CA GLU A 69 20.85 -9.49 -21.60
C GLU A 69 20.25 -9.86 -20.23
N LYS A 70 21.10 -10.20 -19.26
CA LYS A 70 20.65 -10.51 -17.89
C LYS A 70 20.04 -9.32 -17.18
N ILE A 71 20.54 -8.11 -17.41
CA ILE A 71 19.95 -6.88 -16.85
C ILE A 71 18.57 -6.64 -17.43
N GLU A 72 18.38 -6.79 -18.74
CA GLU A 72 17.07 -6.64 -19.38
C GLU A 72 16.07 -7.70 -18.89
N GLU A 73 16.50 -8.95 -18.76
CA GLU A 73 15.69 -10.03 -18.20
C GLU A 73 15.29 -9.72 -16.75
N PHE A 74 16.26 -9.30 -15.93
CA PHE A 74 16.02 -8.91 -14.53
C PHE A 74 15.03 -7.74 -14.43
N GLN A 75 15.17 -6.70 -15.26
CA GLN A 75 14.24 -5.57 -15.29
C GLN A 75 12.83 -6.01 -15.66
N ARG A 76 12.67 -6.92 -16.64
CA ARG A 76 11.37 -7.46 -17.02
C ARG A 76 10.71 -8.25 -15.89
N LEU A 77 11.47 -9.13 -15.24
CA LEU A 77 11.00 -9.91 -14.09
C LEU A 77 10.60 -8.99 -12.93
N LYS A 78 11.37 -7.94 -12.67
CA LYS A 78 11.05 -6.94 -11.64
C LYS A 78 9.73 -6.23 -11.92
N ILE A 79 9.52 -5.76 -13.16
CA ILE A 79 8.25 -5.10 -13.55
C ILE A 79 7.05 -6.04 -13.36
N GLN A 80 7.21 -7.32 -13.73
CA GLN A 80 6.15 -8.32 -13.52
C GLN A 80 5.86 -8.51 -12.03
N GLN A 81 6.91 -8.68 -11.23
CA GLN A 81 6.81 -8.87 -9.78
C GLN A 81 6.16 -7.66 -9.08
N ASP A 82 6.55 -6.44 -9.43
CA ASP A 82 5.97 -5.21 -8.88
C ASP A 82 4.50 -5.06 -9.29
N GLY A 83 4.13 -5.55 -10.48
CA GLY A 83 2.73 -5.65 -10.91
C GLY A 83 1.90 -6.60 -10.06
N ASP A 84 2.42 -7.79 -9.76
CA ASP A 84 1.75 -8.77 -8.89
C ASP A 84 1.60 -8.24 -7.45
N TYR A 85 2.63 -7.56 -6.92
CA TYR A 85 2.53 -6.89 -5.62
C TYR A 85 1.49 -5.78 -5.62
N PHE A 86 1.44 -4.98 -6.69
CA PHE A 86 0.45 -3.92 -6.81
C PHE A 86 -0.97 -4.47 -6.72
N LEU A 87 -1.27 -5.51 -7.51
CA LEU A 87 -2.57 -6.17 -7.49
C LEU A 87 -2.90 -6.77 -6.11
N THR A 88 -1.93 -7.40 -5.46
CA THR A 88 -2.12 -7.96 -4.12
C THR A 88 -2.43 -6.86 -3.10
N SER A 89 -1.75 -5.72 -3.18
CA SER A 89 -2.02 -4.57 -2.30
C SER A 89 -3.45 -4.02 -2.46
N LEU A 90 -3.98 -4.02 -3.69
CA LEU A 90 -5.36 -3.60 -3.97
C LEU A 90 -6.40 -4.53 -3.36
N LEU A 91 -6.08 -5.82 -3.20
CA LEU A 91 -6.94 -6.79 -2.53
C LEU A 91 -6.84 -6.71 -1.01
N ALA A 92 -5.64 -6.46 -0.47
CA ALA A 92 -5.39 -6.39 0.96
C ALA A 92 -5.93 -5.11 1.61
N LYS A 93 -5.73 -3.94 0.97
CA LYS A 93 -6.10 -2.62 1.55
C LYS A 93 -7.57 -2.51 2.00
N PRO A 94 -8.58 -2.97 1.23
CA PRO A 94 -9.98 -2.90 1.67
C PRO A 94 -10.30 -3.72 2.92
N LEU A 95 -9.46 -4.70 3.26
CA LEU A 95 -9.67 -5.57 4.42
C LEU A 95 -9.18 -4.94 5.73
N ASN A 96 -8.25 -3.99 5.64
CA ASN A 96 -7.76 -3.16 6.73
C ASN A 96 -8.69 -1.97 6.94
N TYR A 97 -9.84 -2.21 7.58
CA TYR A 97 -10.90 -1.22 7.68
C TYR A 97 -11.31 -0.94 9.14
N ASN A 98 -11.38 0.35 9.48
CA ASN A 98 -11.87 0.81 10.77
C ASN A 98 -13.39 0.99 10.70
N ALA A 99 -14.16 -0.06 11.04
CA ALA A 99 -15.61 -0.04 10.98
C ALA A 99 -16.27 0.45 12.28
N ASN A 100 -15.51 0.95 13.25
CA ASN A 100 -16.03 1.39 14.54
C ASN A 100 -16.92 2.63 14.43
N LYS A 101 -18.15 2.53 14.94
CA LYS A 101 -19.17 3.59 15.01
C LYS A 101 -19.52 4.03 16.43
N SER A 102 -18.73 3.62 17.42
CA SER A 102 -18.99 3.96 18.82
C SER A 102 -18.81 5.46 19.06
N THR A 103 -19.62 5.99 19.97
CA THR A 103 -19.48 7.38 20.45
C THR A 103 -18.75 7.48 21.79
N ARG A 104 -18.38 6.33 22.38
CA ARG A 104 -17.66 6.25 23.67
C ARG A 104 -16.27 5.65 23.52
N ILE A 105 -16.01 4.92 22.43
CA ILE A 105 -14.74 4.25 22.16
C ILE A 105 -14.20 4.76 20.84
N SER A 106 -13.03 5.39 20.88
CA SER A 106 -12.31 5.85 19.70
C SER A 106 -11.28 4.80 19.28
N THR A 107 -11.14 4.56 17.98
CA THR A 107 -10.13 3.67 17.42
C THR A 107 -9.38 4.35 16.29
N GLN A 108 -8.05 4.26 16.27
CA GLN A 108 -7.19 4.83 15.24
C GLN A 108 -6.13 3.81 14.81
N PHE A 109 -5.81 3.78 13.52
CA PHE A 109 -4.82 2.86 12.95
C PHE A 109 -3.66 3.65 12.37
N LEU A 110 -2.47 3.07 12.48
CA LEU A 110 -1.30 3.41 11.70
C LEU A 110 -0.79 2.12 11.07
N LEU A 111 -0.59 2.08 9.75
CA LEU A 111 0.04 0.96 9.06
C LEU A 111 1.10 1.50 8.10
N ARG A 112 2.31 0.97 8.22
CA ARG A 112 3.48 1.26 7.38
C ARG A 112 4.11 -0.06 7.00
N GLN A 113 3.79 -0.55 5.81
CA GLN A 113 4.39 -1.77 5.30
C GLN A 113 5.80 -1.46 4.77
N LYS A 114 6.76 -2.33 5.09
CA LYS A 114 8.18 -2.26 4.72
C LYS A 114 8.37 -2.24 3.21
N LYS A 115 7.61 -3.06 2.47
CA LYS A 115 7.76 -3.12 1.02
C LYS A 115 6.98 -2.01 0.36
N GLN A 116 7.65 -0.90 0.10
CA GLN A 116 7.15 0.21 -0.70
C GLN A 116 7.68 0.11 -2.13
N PHE A 117 6.82 0.28 -3.11
CA PHE A 117 7.16 0.21 -4.52
C PHE A 117 6.28 1.12 -5.35
N GLU A 118 6.73 1.44 -6.55
CA GLU A 118 5.98 2.24 -7.51
C GLU A 118 5.70 1.40 -8.76
N PHE A 119 4.43 1.31 -9.13
CA PHE A 119 4.01 0.62 -10.33
C PHE A 119 3.08 1.51 -11.15
N ARG A 120 3.48 1.82 -12.39
CA ARG A 120 2.73 2.69 -13.32
C ARG A 120 2.35 4.06 -12.70
N GLY A 121 3.30 4.72 -12.03
CA GLY A 121 3.08 6.03 -11.40
C GLY A 121 2.27 5.98 -10.09
N LYS A 122 1.90 4.79 -9.59
CA LYS A 122 1.17 4.61 -8.34
C LYS A 122 2.09 3.99 -7.30
N ARG A 123 2.29 4.71 -6.19
CA ARG A 123 2.96 4.18 -5.00
C ARG A 123 2.00 3.21 -4.28
N ALA A 124 2.52 2.05 -3.94
CA ALA A 124 1.82 1.03 -3.18
C ALA A 124 2.77 0.39 -2.17
N ASP A 125 2.15 -0.26 -1.20
CA ASP A 125 2.81 -0.92 -0.09
C ASP A 125 2.17 -2.28 0.14
N LEU A 126 2.97 -3.24 0.61
CA LEU A 126 2.55 -4.61 0.81
C LEU A 126 3.30 -5.21 2.00
N GLY A 127 2.57 -5.78 2.95
CA GLY A 127 3.18 -6.45 4.10
C GLY A 127 2.19 -7.31 4.88
N GLY A 128 2.66 -7.86 5.99
CA GLY A 128 2.00 -8.87 6.82
C GLY A 128 1.04 -8.32 7.87
N ASP A 129 1.06 -7.00 8.10
CA ASP A 129 0.29 -6.38 9.17
C ASP A 129 -1.17 -6.14 8.81
N VAL A 130 -2.05 -6.40 9.77
CA VAL A 130 -3.51 -6.26 9.64
C VAL A 130 -4.14 -5.56 10.85
N CYS A 131 -5.02 -4.61 10.60
CA CYS A 131 -5.80 -3.89 11.61
C CYS A 131 -7.28 -3.84 11.22
N ILE A 132 -8.16 -4.29 12.13
CA ILE A 132 -9.59 -4.38 11.86
C ILE A 132 -10.37 -3.97 13.11
N THR A 133 -11.42 -3.17 12.92
CA THR A 133 -12.41 -2.92 13.98
C THR A 133 -13.81 -3.15 13.47
N GLY A 134 -14.74 -3.37 14.40
CA GLY A 134 -16.16 -3.54 14.11
C GLY A 134 -17.03 -3.26 15.31
N ASN A 135 -18.34 -3.32 15.11
CA ASN A 135 -19.32 -3.19 16.20
C ASN A 135 -20.19 -4.43 16.28
N LEU A 136 -20.48 -4.87 17.50
CA LEU A 136 -21.27 -6.07 17.79
C LEU A 136 -22.36 -5.75 18.81
N ARG A 137 -23.42 -6.56 18.77
CA ARG A 137 -24.50 -6.55 19.76
C ARG A 137 -24.67 -7.95 20.32
N LEU A 138 -24.31 -8.13 21.59
CA LEU A 138 -24.32 -9.43 22.25
C LEU A 138 -25.30 -9.43 23.42
N GLY A 139 -26.03 -10.52 23.58
CA GLY A 139 -27.09 -10.72 24.57
C GLY A 139 -28.43 -11.07 23.91
N ILE A 140 -29.51 -10.88 24.65
CA ILE A 140 -30.86 -11.17 24.15
C ILE A 140 -31.51 -9.92 23.54
N PRO A 141 -32.47 -10.05 22.61
CA PRO A 141 -33.11 -8.89 21.97
C PRO A 141 -33.69 -7.85 22.93
N SER A 142 -34.11 -8.27 24.13
CA SER A 142 -34.65 -7.40 25.19
C SER A 142 -33.59 -6.75 26.08
N ASP A 143 -32.37 -7.27 26.11
CA ASP A 143 -31.27 -6.82 26.97
C ASP A 143 -29.94 -7.21 26.31
N TYR A 144 -29.52 -6.40 25.34
CA TYR A 144 -28.26 -6.57 24.64
C TYR A 144 -27.32 -5.42 24.99
N LYS A 145 -26.02 -5.72 24.94
CA LYS A 145 -24.95 -4.75 25.10
C LYS A 145 -24.24 -4.51 23.78
N ARG A 146 -23.72 -3.31 23.61
CA ARG A 146 -22.92 -2.91 22.44
C ARG A 146 -21.45 -3.10 22.75
N TYR A 147 -20.74 -3.66 21.79
CA TYR A 147 -19.32 -3.88 21.89
C TYR A 147 -18.58 -3.33 20.67
N VAL A 148 -17.37 -2.83 20.90
CA VAL A 148 -16.40 -2.55 19.84
C VAL A 148 -15.43 -3.71 19.77
N PHE A 149 -15.35 -4.33 18.60
CA PHE A 149 -14.32 -5.28 18.25
C PHE A 149 -13.11 -4.52 17.72
N ALA A 150 -11.90 -4.92 18.14
CA ALA A 150 -10.66 -4.40 17.60
C ALA A 150 -9.61 -5.51 17.54
N MET A 151 -8.80 -5.51 16.49
CA MET A 151 -7.75 -6.48 16.26
C MET A 151 -6.55 -5.80 15.61
N ASN A 152 -5.36 -6.17 16.07
CA ASN A 152 -4.10 -5.97 15.35
C ASN A 152 -3.40 -7.34 15.22
N GLY A 153 -2.79 -7.62 14.08
CA GLY A 153 -2.02 -8.83 13.89
C GLY A 153 -0.94 -8.66 12.83
N ASP A 154 0.02 -9.58 12.87
CA ASP A 154 1.16 -9.65 11.97
C ASP A 154 1.33 -11.11 11.49
N ALA A 155 1.20 -11.27 10.17
CA ALA A 155 1.37 -12.54 9.50
C ALA A 155 2.84 -12.83 9.21
N MET A 156 3.32 -13.97 9.73
CA MET A 156 4.69 -14.39 9.55
C MET A 156 5.04 -14.59 8.06
N GLY A 157 6.14 -13.97 7.64
CA GLY A 157 6.78 -14.23 6.35
C GLY A 157 7.14 -12.94 5.62
N LYS A 158 8.13 -13.01 4.73
CA LYS A 158 8.60 -11.82 4.01
C LYS A 158 7.74 -11.53 2.78
N SER A 159 7.36 -10.27 2.59
CA SER A 159 6.68 -9.76 1.38
C SER A 159 5.37 -10.50 1.06
N MET A 160 5.38 -11.45 0.10
CA MET A 160 4.17 -12.06 -0.44
C MET A 160 3.51 -13.03 0.53
N GLN A 161 4.31 -13.75 1.33
CA GLN A 161 3.79 -14.72 2.29
C GLN A 161 3.07 -14.00 3.45
N GLY A 162 3.69 -12.98 4.03
CA GLY A 162 3.05 -12.12 5.04
C GLY A 162 1.78 -11.48 4.49
N ALA A 163 1.85 -10.88 3.30
CA ALA A 163 0.67 -10.29 2.66
C ALA A 163 -0.46 -11.27 2.38
N GLY A 164 -0.13 -12.51 2.00
CA GLY A 164 -1.10 -13.59 1.87
C GLY A 164 -1.79 -13.92 3.19
N GLY A 165 -1.03 -13.97 4.30
CA GLY A 165 -1.59 -14.19 5.63
C GLY A 165 -2.46 -13.05 6.14
N ALA A 166 -2.03 -11.80 5.93
CA ALA A 166 -2.82 -10.62 6.22
C ALA A 166 -4.15 -10.62 5.45
N LEU A 167 -4.12 -10.99 4.16
CA LEU A 167 -5.31 -11.11 3.31
C LEU A 167 -6.27 -12.20 3.82
N VAL A 168 -5.76 -13.39 4.13
CA VAL A 168 -6.57 -14.48 4.68
C VAL A 168 -7.21 -14.06 6.00
N MET A 169 -6.43 -13.50 6.92
CA MET A 169 -6.96 -13.00 8.20
C MET A 169 -8.03 -11.94 7.97
N GLY A 170 -7.76 -10.97 7.11
CA GLY A 170 -8.69 -9.90 6.75
C GLY A 170 -10.01 -10.43 6.22
N VAL A 171 -9.99 -11.40 5.31
CA VAL A 171 -11.21 -12.02 4.76
C VAL A 171 -11.98 -12.78 5.84
N VAL A 172 -11.30 -13.60 6.64
CA VAL A 172 -11.95 -14.42 7.67
C VAL A 172 -12.61 -13.50 8.70
N VAL A 173 -11.87 -12.57 9.30
CA VAL A 173 -12.38 -11.68 10.35
C VAL A 173 -13.52 -10.79 9.83
N ASN A 174 -13.40 -10.21 8.64
CA ASN A 174 -14.48 -9.41 8.07
C ASN A 174 -15.72 -10.27 7.78
N SER A 175 -15.57 -11.54 7.38
CA SER A 175 -16.68 -12.47 7.25
C SER A 175 -17.34 -12.76 8.61
N ILE A 176 -16.55 -12.93 9.68
CA ILE A 176 -17.03 -13.11 11.05
C ILE A 176 -17.85 -11.91 11.51
N LEU A 177 -17.34 -10.70 11.29
CA LEU A 177 -18.02 -9.47 11.63
C LEU A 177 -19.29 -9.27 10.81
N ALA A 178 -19.23 -9.51 9.50
CA ALA A 178 -20.38 -9.36 8.61
C ALA A 178 -21.55 -10.26 9.04
N ARG A 179 -21.31 -11.56 9.30
CA ARG A 179 -22.39 -12.47 9.74
C ARG A 179 -22.87 -12.21 11.17
N SER A 180 -22.02 -11.63 12.01
CA SER A 180 -22.32 -11.30 13.40
C SER A 180 -23.13 -10.01 13.54
N ALA A 181 -22.92 -9.04 12.65
CA ALA A 181 -23.52 -7.69 12.73
C ALA A 181 -24.45 -7.32 11.57
N ALA A 182 -24.59 -8.16 10.53
CA ALA A 182 -25.47 -7.88 9.39
C ALA A 182 -26.90 -7.56 9.83
N ASN A 183 -27.50 -6.54 9.21
CA ASN A 183 -28.88 -6.11 9.48
C ASN A 183 -29.16 -5.87 10.97
N ASP A 184 -28.20 -5.27 11.68
CA ASP A 184 -28.37 -4.87 13.08
C ASP A 184 -28.65 -6.04 14.04
N ARG A 185 -28.23 -7.25 13.63
CA ARG A 185 -28.42 -8.51 14.36
C ARG A 185 -27.88 -8.43 15.79
N ILE A 186 -28.62 -9.05 16.70
CA ILE A 186 -28.24 -9.29 18.09
C ILE A 186 -27.93 -10.78 18.22
N LEU A 187 -26.76 -11.10 18.77
CA LEU A 187 -26.32 -12.48 18.98
C LEU A 187 -26.53 -12.87 20.45
N ASP A 188 -27.32 -13.91 20.68
CA ASP A 188 -27.52 -14.50 22.00
C ASP A 188 -26.31 -15.39 22.37
N ILE A 189 -25.21 -14.72 22.67
CA ILE A 189 -23.90 -15.31 22.97
C ILE A 189 -23.15 -14.40 23.96
N SER A 190 -22.31 -14.98 24.81
CA SER A 190 -21.45 -14.18 25.69
C SER A 190 -20.23 -13.62 24.93
N PRO A 191 -19.64 -12.50 25.39
CA PRO A 191 -18.40 -11.96 24.81
C PRO A 191 -17.25 -12.96 24.77
N GLU A 192 -17.10 -13.73 25.85
CA GLU A 192 -16.09 -14.78 25.99
C GLU A 192 -16.32 -15.90 24.97
N GLN A 193 -17.55 -16.40 24.86
CA GLN A 193 -17.87 -17.46 23.90
C GLN A 193 -17.70 -16.98 22.46
N TRP A 194 -18.08 -15.75 22.12
CA TRP A 194 -17.88 -15.20 20.78
C TRP A 194 -16.39 -15.09 20.41
N LEU A 195 -15.53 -14.68 21.35
CA LEU A 195 -14.07 -14.65 21.14
C LEU A 195 -13.48 -16.06 21.00
N THR A 196 -13.97 -17.03 21.78
CA THR A 196 -13.57 -18.44 21.64
C THR A 196 -13.93 -19.02 20.28
N GLU A 197 -15.18 -18.87 19.84
CA GLU A 197 -15.63 -19.34 18.53
C GLU A 197 -14.86 -18.65 17.39
N THR A 198 -14.59 -17.35 17.54
CA THR A 198 -13.76 -16.57 16.61
C THR A 198 -12.34 -17.13 16.51
N TYR A 199 -11.70 -17.38 17.65
CA TYR A 199 -10.35 -17.97 17.68
C TYR A 199 -10.34 -19.36 17.05
N GLU A 200 -11.28 -20.23 17.39
CA GLU A 200 -11.33 -21.61 16.86
C GLU A 200 -11.49 -21.63 15.34
N GLU A 201 -12.36 -20.77 14.80
CA GLU A 201 -12.55 -20.66 13.35
C GLU A 201 -11.28 -20.17 12.64
N ILE A 202 -10.70 -19.08 13.13
CA ILE A 202 -9.48 -18.51 12.54
C ILE A 202 -8.32 -19.52 12.66
N ASN A 203 -8.14 -20.13 13.83
CA ASN A 203 -7.07 -21.11 14.05
C ASN A 203 -7.25 -22.35 13.18
N SER A 204 -8.48 -22.82 12.96
CA SER A 204 -8.76 -23.92 12.02
C SER A 204 -8.35 -23.59 10.59
N VAL A 205 -8.66 -22.38 10.12
CA VAL A 205 -8.23 -21.89 8.80
C VAL A 205 -6.69 -21.88 8.71
N PHE A 206 -6.01 -21.30 9.70
CA PHE A 206 -4.55 -21.19 9.64
C PHE A 206 -3.83 -22.53 9.84
N LYS A 207 -4.40 -23.46 10.62
CA LYS A 207 -3.87 -24.84 10.74
C LYS A 207 -3.88 -25.58 9.41
N SER A 208 -4.80 -25.26 8.50
CA SER A 208 -4.84 -25.85 7.16
C SER A 208 -3.59 -25.54 6.31
N PHE A 209 -2.83 -24.49 6.65
CA PHE A 209 -1.55 -24.18 6.01
C PHE A 209 -0.39 -25.05 6.53
N ASN A 210 -0.63 -25.94 7.50
CA ASN A 210 0.35 -26.88 8.04
C ASN A 210 1.67 -26.20 8.47
N GLY A 211 1.57 -25.07 9.17
CA GLY A 211 2.73 -24.29 9.64
C GLY A 211 3.47 -23.48 8.56
N SER A 212 3.05 -23.59 7.29
CA SER A 212 3.59 -22.75 6.21
C SER A 212 3.19 -21.29 6.35
N MET A 213 2.15 -20.99 7.13
CA MET A 213 1.69 -19.65 7.42
C MET A 213 1.09 -19.64 8.81
N VAL A 214 1.56 -18.72 9.63
CA VAL A 214 1.11 -18.48 11.00
C VAL A 214 0.98 -16.99 11.21
N ILE A 215 0.17 -16.58 12.18
CA ILE A 215 -0.10 -15.17 12.42
C ILE A 215 -0.12 -14.91 13.91
N SER A 216 0.60 -13.86 14.32
CA SER A 216 0.47 -13.29 15.65
C SER A 216 -0.69 -12.30 15.65
N ALA A 217 -1.49 -12.25 16.72
CA ALA A 217 -2.54 -11.25 16.80
C ALA A 217 -3.03 -11.00 18.24
N SER A 218 -3.51 -9.79 18.49
CA SER A 218 -4.26 -9.43 19.69
C SER A 218 -5.69 -9.04 19.32
N PHE A 219 -6.65 -9.56 20.07
CA PHE A 219 -8.08 -9.35 19.85
C PHE A 219 -8.73 -8.73 21.08
N PHE A 220 -9.61 -7.76 20.86
CA PHE A 220 -10.30 -7.03 21.91
C PHE A 220 -11.79 -6.91 21.60
N LEU A 221 -12.58 -7.02 22.66
CA LEU A 221 -14.01 -6.77 22.64
C LEU A 221 -14.36 -5.89 23.84
N ILE A 222 -14.63 -4.62 23.59
CA ILE A 222 -14.84 -3.60 24.63
C ILE A 222 -16.33 -3.25 24.71
N GLU A 223 -16.92 -3.41 25.89
CA GLU A 223 -18.30 -3.03 26.17
C GLU A 223 -18.45 -1.50 26.25
N GLU A 224 -19.31 -0.90 25.42
CA GLU A 224 -19.44 0.56 25.30
C GLU A 224 -19.87 1.27 26.60
N SER A 225 -20.72 0.62 27.40
CA SER A 225 -21.33 1.21 28.59
C SER A 225 -20.43 1.22 29.82
N SER A 226 -19.63 0.16 30.00
CA SER A 226 -18.86 -0.05 31.23
C SER A 226 -17.35 0.00 31.04
N GLY A 227 -16.85 -0.04 29.80
CA GLY A 227 -15.41 -0.17 29.54
C GLY A 227 -14.86 -1.57 29.85
N LYS A 228 -15.74 -2.52 30.22
CA LYS A 228 -15.35 -3.91 30.43
C LYS A 228 -14.81 -4.48 29.11
N THR A 229 -13.57 -4.93 29.15
CA THR A 229 -12.83 -5.37 27.98
C THR A 229 -12.50 -6.85 28.11
N TYR A 230 -12.82 -7.61 27.07
CA TYR A 230 -12.48 -9.01 26.91
C TYR A 230 -11.43 -9.13 25.82
N TYR A 231 -10.35 -9.86 26.05
CA TYR A 231 -9.26 -9.92 25.10
C TYR A 231 -8.47 -11.21 25.17
N PHE A 232 -7.72 -11.50 24.12
CA PHE A 232 -6.67 -12.51 24.13
C PHE A 232 -5.53 -12.07 23.22
N ASN A 233 -4.33 -12.57 23.48
CA ASN A 233 -3.14 -12.33 22.68
C ASN A 233 -2.54 -13.68 22.27
N ALA A 234 -2.36 -13.88 20.97
CA ALA A 234 -1.73 -15.04 20.37
C ALA A 234 -0.32 -14.69 19.90
N GLU A 235 0.65 -14.76 20.81
CA GLU A 235 2.08 -14.50 20.56
C GLU A 235 2.38 -13.20 19.79
N HIS A 236 1.57 -12.17 20.02
CA HIS A 236 1.76 -10.84 19.47
C HIS A 236 2.43 -9.94 20.51
N PRO A 237 3.16 -8.87 20.13
CA PRO A 237 3.78 -7.98 21.11
C PRO A 237 2.79 -7.47 22.15
N PHE A 238 3.27 -7.31 23.39
CA PHE A 238 2.40 -6.96 24.51
C PHE A 238 1.72 -5.62 24.27
N THR A 239 0.42 -5.60 24.56
CA THR A 239 -0.38 -4.38 24.49
C THR A 239 0.04 -3.43 25.58
N VAL A 240 0.25 -2.16 25.21
CA VAL A 240 0.57 -1.10 26.15
C VAL A 240 -0.73 -0.48 26.65
N PHE A 241 -0.90 -0.51 27.97
CA PHE A 241 -1.93 0.20 28.71
C PHE A 241 -1.38 1.55 29.18
N TYR A 242 -1.97 2.64 28.71
CA TYR A 242 -1.60 4.00 29.05
C TYR A 242 -2.70 4.67 29.89
N GLN A 243 -2.35 5.05 31.11
CA GLN A 243 -3.25 5.67 32.09
C GLN A 243 -2.51 6.78 32.85
N ASP A 244 -3.14 7.95 32.96
CA ASP A 244 -2.66 9.09 33.77
C ASP A 244 -1.19 9.47 33.53
N GLY A 245 -0.72 9.41 32.28
CA GLY A 245 0.67 9.76 31.94
C GLY A 245 1.67 8.62 31.99
N LYS A 246 1.26 7.41 32.40
CA LYS A 246 2.13 6.26 32.59
C LYS A 246 1.76 5.12 31.63
N ALA A 247 2.77 4.48 31.04
CA ALA A 247 2.61 3.30 30.19
C ALA A 247 3.08 2.03 30.92
N THR A 248 2.27 0.97 30.82
CA THR A 248 2.60 -0.37 31.33
C THR A 248 2.11 -1.43 30.36
N PHE A 249 2.73 -2.61 30.34
CA PHE A 249 2.16 -3.72 29.60
C PHE A 249 0.89 -4.24 30.27
N LEU A 250 -0.11 -4.56 29.45
CA LEU A 250 -1.37 -5.15 29.89
C LEU A 250 -1.16 -6.58 30.43
N ASP A 251 -0.28 -7.33 29.77
CA ASP A 251 0.07 -8.70 30.12
C ASP A 251 1.53 -8.80 30.56
N SER A 252 1.84 -9.79 31.39
CA SER A 252 3.21 -10.08 31.83
C SER A 252 3.81 -11.33 31.17
N SER A 253 3.02 -12.09 30.41
CA SER A 253 3.42 -13.37 29.81
C SER A 253 2.45 -13.79 28.71
N LEU A 254 2.97 -14.38 27.64
CA LEU A 254 2.18 -14.96 26.56
C LEU A 254 1.65 -16.33 26.98
N MET A 255 0.33 -16.53 26.87
CA MET A 255 -0.37 -17.75 27.30
C MET A 255 -1.01 -18.51 26.12
N LEU A 256 -0.67 -18.17 24.88
CA LEU A 256 -1.22 -18.77 23.68
C LEU A 256 -0.22 -18.64 22.54
N ARG A 257 0.00 -19.73 21.80
CA ARG A 257 0.87 -19.74 20.60
C ARG A 257 0.25 -18.96 19.44
N LYS A 258 1.08 -18.58 18.46
CA LYS A 258 0.60 -17.99 17.19
C LYS A 258 -0.52 -18.84 16.58
N ILE A 259 -1.48 -18.15 15.98
CA ILE A 259 -2.61 -18.78 15.30
C ILE A 259 -2.09 -19.59 14.12
N GLY A 260 -2.56 -20.84 14.00
CA GLY A 260 -2.08 -21.82 13.02
C GLY A 260 -1.14 -22.88 13.60
N LEU A 261 -0.65 -22.70 14.83
CA LEU A 261 0.16 -23.69 15.55
C LEU A 261 -0.68 -24.49 16.54
N GLU A 262 -0.16 -25.66 16.94
CA GLU A 262 -0.65 -26.33 18.14
C GLU A 262 -0.12 -25.58 19.36
N SER A 263 -1.02 -25.32 20.32
CA SER A 263 -0.66 -24.67 21.58
C SER A 263 -0.74 -25.69 22.70
N GLU A 264 0.31 -25.74 23.51
CA GLU A 264 0.36 -26.47 24.77
C GLU A 264 -0.49 -25.80 25.87
N TYR A 265 -0.86 -24.53 25.66
CA TYR A 265 -1.71 -23.77 26.55
C TYR A 265 -3.17 -23.81 26.06
N PRO A 266 -4.16 -24.01 26.96
CA PRO A 266 -5.56 -23.92 26.59
C PRO A 266 -5.91 -22.47 26.25
N PHE A 267 -6.76 -22.28 25.24
CA PHE A 267 -7.29 -20.95 24.91
C PHE A 267 -8.09 -20.38 26.08
N GLN A 268 -7.82 -19.12 26.42
CA GLN A 268 -8.49 -18.39 27.49
C GLN A 268 -8.74 -16.94 27.07
N VAL A 269 -9.88 -16.40 27.50
CA VAL A 269 -10.22 -14.99 27.34
C VAL A 269 -9.94 -14.27 28.66
N PHE A 270 -9.09 -13.25 28.59
CA PHE A 270 -8.77 -12.39 29.73
C PHE A 270 -9.74 -11.21 29.79
N THR A 271 -9.86 -10.62 30.98
CA THR A 271 -10.72 -9.45 31.17
C THR A 271 -10.01 -8.35 31.93
N THR A 272 -10.28 -7.12 31.51
CA THR A 272 -9.87 -5.89 32.22
C THR A 272 -11.01 -4.87 32.15
N THR A 273 -10.87 -3.72 32.81
CA THR A 273 -11.87 -2.65 32.77
C THR A 273 -11.18 -1.32 32.53
N LEU A 274 -11.56 -0.67 31.43
CA LEU A 274 -11.08 0.66 31.04
C LEU A 274 -11.90 1.73 31.75
N LYS A 275 -11.21 2.73 32.28
CA LYS A 275 -11.78 3.98 32.80
C LYS A 275 -11.74 5.05 31.73
N GLU A 276 -12.57 6.08 31.89
CA GLU A 276 -12.59 7.19 30.94
C GLU A 276 -11.22 7.88 30.89
N GLY A 277 -10.67 8.05 29.69
CA GLY A 277 -9.33 8.55 29.43
C GLY A 277 -8.27 7.45 29.25
N ASP A 278 -8.57 6.19 29.57
CA ASP A 278 -7.62 5.09 29.37
C ASP A 278 -7.41 4.79 27.88
N VAL A 279 -6.17 4.49 27.53
CA VAL A 279 -5.76 4.18 26.15
C VAL A 279 -5.04 2.83 26.10
N LEU A 280 -5.45 1.96 25.18
CA LEU A 280 -4.69 0.77 24.77
C LEU A 280 -3.96 1.08 23.46
N ILE A 281 -2.67 0.79 23.41
CA ILE A 281 -1.84 0.83 22.20
C ILE A 281 -1.36 -0.58 21.92
N VAL A 282 -1.80 -1.14 20.79
CA VAL A 282 -1.42 -2.46 20.29
C VAL A 282 -0.56 -2.24 19.05
N GLY A 283 0.44 -3.08 18.80
CA GLY A 283 1.20 -2.99 17.57
C GLY A 283 2.08 -4.19 17.28
N SER A 284 2.47 -4.32 16.01
CA SER A 284 3.36 -5.36 15.50
C SER A 284 4.78 -5.24 16.03
N ASP A 285 5.60 -6.26 15.74
CA ASP A 285 7.01 -6.33 16.10
C ASP A 285 7.85 -5.20 15.48
N GLY A 286 7.43 -4.64 14.35
CA GLY A 286 8.07 -3.46 13.75
C GLY A 286 8.17 -2.23 14.67
N LYS A 287 7.36 -2.16 15.75
CA LYS A 287 7.49 -1.09 16.76
C LYS A 287 8.73 -1.25 17.66
N ASP A 288 9.25 -2.48 17.77
CA ASP A 288 10.41 -2.85 18.58
C ASP A 288 11.66 -3.14 17.72
N ASP A 289 11.48 -3.60 16.47
CA ASP A 289 12.54 -3.97 15.50
C ASP A 289 13.21 -2.76 14.83
N LEU A 290 13.87 -1.95 15.65
CA LEU A 290 14.57 -0.73 15.25
C LEU A 290 16.08 -0.94 15.10
N ASP A 291 16.65 -0.50 13.97
CA ASP A 291 18.09 -0.35 13.81
C ASP A 291 18.54 0.99 14.38
N LEU A 292 19.30 0.94 15.47
CA LEU A 292 19.78 2.12 16.20
C LEU A 292 21.07 2.70 15.61
N THR A 293 21.72 1.98 14.68
CA THR A 293 22.97 2.41 14.04
C THR A 293 22.91 2.26 12.52
N PRO A 294 21.96 2.93 11.83
CA PRO A 294 21.76 2.77 10.39
C PRO A 294 22.98 3.22 9.54
N ASP A 295 23.79 4.14 10.07
CA ASP A 295 24.99 4.70 9.40
C ASP A 295 26.28 3.90 9.64
N GLN A 296 26.22 2.76 10.34
CA GLN A 296 27.40 1.93 10.64
C GLN A 296 27.39 0.62 9.87
N ASP A 297 28.59 0.09 9.56
CA ASP A 297 28.75 -1.21 8.91
C ASP A 297 28.15 -2.38 9.73
N THR A 298 28.06 -2.21 11.05
CA THR A 298 27.42 -3.16 11.96
C THR A 298 26.11 -2.59 12.49
N ARG A 299 25.00 -3.27 12.16
CA ARG A 299 23.65 -2.94 12.63
C ARG A 299 23.47 -3.34 14.09
N THR A 300 22.84 -2.47 14.87
CA THR A 300 22.50 -2.72 16.27
C THR A 300 20.99 -2.65 16.41
N ILE A 301 20.34 -3.82 16.55
CA ILE A 301 18.89 -3.90 16.73
C ILE A 301 18.54 -3.62 18.18
N ASN A 302 17.45 -2.89 18.41
CA ASN A 302 16.93 -2.63 19.74
C ASN A 302 16.58 -3.93 20.48
N GLU A 303 17.09 -4.09 21.70
CA GLU A 303 16.76 -5.19 22.62
C GLU A 303 16.01 -4.71 23.88
N ASP A 304 15.80 -3.38 24.03
CA ASP A 304 15.06 -2.82 25.17
C ASP A 304 13.54 -2.90 24.91
N GLU A 305 12.90 -3.93 25.45
CA GLU A 305 11.43 -4.09 25.42
C GLU A 305 10.70 -2.90 26.08
N THR A 306 11.35 -2.13 26.96
CA THR A 306 10.74 -0.96 27.62
C THR A 306 10.86 0.33 26.81
N LEU A 307 11.61 0.34 25.71
CA LEU A 307 11.77 1.51 24.86
C LEU A 307 10.41 1.99 24.32
N PHE A 308 9.57 1.06 23.89
CA PHE A 308 8.25 1.39 23.38
C PHE A 308 7.34 1.99 24.47
N LEU A 309 7.42 1.52 25.72
CA LEU A 309 6.68 2.12 26.84
C LEU A 309 7.05 3.59 27.03
N LYS A 310 8.36 3.90 27.07
CA LYS A 310 8.86 5.29 27.17
C LYS A 310 8.37 6.14 26.01
N THR A 311 8.37 5.57 24.80
CA THR A 311 7.88 6.22 23.59
C THR A 311 6.39 6.59 23.70
N VAL A 312 5.56 5.67 24.19
CA VAL A 312 4.14 5.92 24.46
C VAL A 312 3.94 7.00 25.53
N GLU A 313 4.75 7.01 26.60
CA GLU A 313 4.68 8.04 27.64
C GLU A 313 5.03 9.44 27.10
N ILE A 314 6.11 9.56 26.33
CA ILE A 314 6.55 10.83 25.73
C ILE A 314 5.52 11.32 24.71
N GLY A 315 4.99 10.43 23.86
CA GLY A 315 3.93 10.71 22.90
C GLY A 315 2.55 10.86 23.53
N LYS A 316 2.43 10.72 24.85
CA LYS A 316 1.18 10.83 25.63
C LYS A 316 0.03 9.98 25.08
N GLY A 317 0.35 8.79 24.58
CA GLY A 317 -0.61 7.90 23.95
C GLY A 317 -1.19 8.40 22.62
N ASN A 318 -0.68 9.47 22.00
CA ASN A 318 -1.08 9.91 20.67
C ASN A 318 -0.32 9.13 19.58
N ILE A 319 -1.05 8.52 18.65
CA ILE A 319 -0.48 7.58 17.68
C ILE A 319 0.47 8.26 16.68
N GLU A 320 0.18 9.49 16.23
CA GLU A 320 1.03 10.23 15.31
C GLU A 320 2.33 10.69 15.97
N GLN A 321 2.29 11.10 17.23
CA GLN A 321 3.49 11.44 18.01
C GLN A 321 4.34 10.21 18.28
N ILE A 322 3.72 9.07 18.58
CA ILE A 322 4.42 7.79 18.76
C ILE A 322 5.16 7.41 17.47
N GLU A 323 4.52 7.50 16.29
CA GLU A 323 5.16 7.26 15.00
C GLU A 323 6.43 8.12 14.82
N GLN A 324 6.31 9.43 15.04
CA GLN A 324 7.44 10.36 14.90
C GLN A 324 8.58 10.05 15.86
N LEU A 325 8.27 9.61 17.08
CA LEU A 325 9.28 9.25 18.06
C LEU A 325 9.98 7.94 17.67
N ILE A 326 9.26 6.94 17.19
CA ILE A 326 9.87 5.68 16.68
C ILE A 326 10.91 5.99 15.61
N TYR A 327 10.57 6.81 14.61
CA TYR A 327 11.49 7.21 13.54
C TYR A 327 12.69 8.05 14.02
N LYS A 328 12.58 8.66 15.20
CA LYS A 328 13.67 9.41 15.81
C LYS A 328 14.64 8.50 16.56
N GLU A 329 14.15 7.39 17.12
CA GLU A 329 14.96 6.43 17.87
C GLU A 329 15.76 5.50 16.93
N GLY A 330 15.23 5.14 15.76
CA GLY A 330 15.94 4.30 14.79
C GLY A 330 15.21 4.08 13.46
N GLU A 331 15.86 3.34 12.57
CA GLU A 331 15.26 2.92 11.30
C GLU A 331 14.43 1.64 11.51
N ILE A 332 13.16 1.65 11.11
CA ILE A 332 12.27 0.49 11.23
C ILE A 332 12.71 -0.59 10.25
N THR A 333 12.96 -1.79 10.76
CA THR A 333 13.44 -2.91 9.93
C THR A 333 12.34 -3.87 9.48
N ASP A 334 11.12 -3.79 10.01
CA ASP A 334 9.96 -4.60 9.57
C ASP A 334 8.67 -3.81 9.30
N ASP A 335 7.56 -4.49 9.02
CA ASP A 335 6.23 -3.87 8.90
C ASP A 335 5.82 -3.26 10.25
N LEU A 336 5.38 -1.99 10.25
CA LEU A 336 4.90 -1.31 11.46
C LEU A 336 3.39 -1.13 11.39
N SER A 337 2.68 -1.63 12.40
CA SER A 337 1.29 -1.31 12.63
C SER A 337 1.04 -0.95 14.08
N LEU A 338 0.21 0.09 14.28
CA LEU A 338 -0.27 0.50 15.58
C LEU A 338 -1.79 0.64 15.54
N LEU A 339 -2.44 0.15 16.59
CA LEU A 339 -3.86 0.27 16.87
C LEU A 339 -4.01 0.97 18.22
N ARG A 340 -4.61 2.16 18.19
CA ARG A 340 -4.97 2.92 19.39
C ARG A 340 -6.45 2.75 19.69
N ILE A 341 -6.78 2.40 20.92
CA ILE A 341 -8.16 2.27 21.44
C ILE A 341 -8.28 3.15 22.68
N GLU A 342 -9.20 4.10 22.68
CA GLU A 342 -9.41 5.02 23.80
C GLU A 342 -10.86 4.98 24.29
N TYR A 343 -11.04 4.87 25.60
CA TYR A 343 -12.36 4.82 26.22
C TYR A 343 -12.73 6.16 26.87
N GLY A 344 -13.97 6.63 26.67
CA GLY A 344 -14.54 7.79 27.37
C GLY A 344 -14.62 9.09 26.57
N ILE A 345 -14.08 9.16 25.35
CA ILE A 345 -14.22 10.35 24.50
C ILE A 345 -15.51 10.27 23.67
N ARG A 346 -16.37 11.30 23.79
CA ARG A 346 -17.33 11.68 22.74
C ARG A 346 -16.51 12.18 21.55
N SER A 347 -16.33 11.37 20.51
CA SER A 347 -15.85 11.95 19.26
C SER A 347 -16.87 12.99 18.81
N ALA A 348 -16.41 14.22 18.61
CA ALA A 348 -17.13 15.16 17.78
C ALA A 348 -17.22 14.54 16.37
N ASP A 349 -18.43 14.53 15.84
CA ASP A 349 -18.86 14.09 14.51
C ASP A 349 -18.43 12.69 14.00
N PRO A 350 -19.39 11.81 13.65
CA PRO A 350 -19.17 10.59 12.87
C PRO A 350 -18.54 10.84 11.48
N GLU A 351 -18.53 12.10 11.03
CA GLU A 351 -17.87 12.50 9.79
C GLU A 351 -16.34 12.52 9.94
N GLU A 352 -15.75 12.77 11.12
CA GLU A 352 -14.29 12.73 11.27
C GLU A 352 -13.71 11.29 11.34
N SER A 353 -14.45 10.32 11.88
CA SER A 353 -13.99 8.92 11.90
C SER A 353 -14.12 8.23 10.53
N SER A 354 -15.08 8.67 9.71
CA SER A 354 -15.17 8.30 8.29
C SER A 354 -14.24 9.12 7.37
N LEU A 355 -13.67 10.23 7.87
CA LEU A 355 -12.62 10.99 7.18
C LEU A 355 -11.20 10.49 7.49
N ASN A 356 -11.00 9.69 8.55
CA ASN A 356 -9.72 9.01 8.79
C ASN A 356 -9.56 7.70 8.00
N THR A 357 -10.65 7.10 7.49
CA THR A 357 -10.56 6.04 6.46
C THR A 357 -10.26 6.61 5.08
N ASP A 358 -10.59 7.88 4.84
CA ASP A 358 -10.10 8.63 3.68
C ASP A 358 -8.67 9.17 3.86
N LYS A 359 -8.12 9.17 5.09
CA LYS A 359 -6.67 9.36 5.29
C LYS A 359 -5.89 8.15 4.83
N THR A 360 -6.23 6.90 5.19
CA THR A 360 -5.54 5.72 4.62
C THR A 360 -5.81 5.48 3.13
N ARG A 361 -6.91 6.01 2.57
CA ARG A 361 -7.13 6.06 1.11
C ARG A 361 -6.34 7.18 0.40
N ASN A 362 -5.93 8.25 1.10
CA ASN A 362 -5.23 9.41 0.51
C ASN A 362 -3.82 9.69 1.08
N ASP A 363 -3.31 8.90 2.02
CA ASP A 363 -2.00 9.08 2.68
C ASP A 363 -0.83 8.40 1.97
N PHE A 364 -1.04 7.77 0.81
CA PHE A 364 0.06 7.39 -0.09
C PHE A 364 0.69 8.59 -0.82
N LEU A 365 0.31 9.81 -0.44
CA LEU A 365 0.76 11.03 -1.09
C LEU A 365 1.01 12.14 -0.06
N LYS A 366 1.87 11.92 0.93
CA LYS A 366 2.73 12.95 1.54
C LYS A 366 3.97 12.25 2.10
N GLU A 367 5.20 12.73 1.97
CA GLU A 367 5.74 13.94 1.35
C GLU A 367 7.24 13.68 1.19
N GLU A 368 7.73 13.65 -0.05
CA GLU A 368 9.00 14.34 -0.30
C GLU A 368 8.63 15.82 -0.35
N THR A 369 9.33 16.58 0.48
CA THR A 369 9.22 18.02 0.62
C THR A 369 9.31 18.71 -0.74
N SER A 370 8.20 19.32 -1.15
CA SER A 370 8.19 20.30 -2.23
C SER A 370 7.14 21.36 -1.93
N ASP A 371 7.56 22.61 -2.09
CA ASP A 371 6.98 23.92 -1.70
C ASP A 371 5.45 24.10 -1.92
N TRP A 372 4.80 23.21 -2.67
CA TRP A 372 3.41 23.36 -3.12
C TRP A 372 2.38 22.64 -2.24
N SER A 373 2.78 21.74 -1.33
CA SER A 373 1.84 20.96 -0.50
C SER A 373 1.09 21.84 0.51
N ALA A 374 1.71 22.93 0.95
CA ALA A 374 1.10 23.96 1.78
C ALA A 374 -0.03 24.68 1.01
N SER A 375 0.23 25.13 -0.21
CA SER A 375 -0.79 25.75 -1.08
C SER A 375 -1.92 24.79 -1.45
N TYR A 376 -1.63 23.50 -1.71
CA TYR A 376 -2.69 22.53 -1.97
C TYR A 376 -3.59 22.32 -0.73
N SER A 377 -2.98 22.26 0.46
CA SER A 377 -3.72 22.11 1.72
C SER A 377 -4.54 23.36 2.02
N HIS A 378 -4.01 24.54 1.71
CA HIS A 378 -4.70 25.82 1.86
C HIS A 378 -5.88 25.94 0.88
N ALA A 379 -5.69 25.63 -0.39
CA ALA A 379 -6.79 25.61 -1.36
C ALA A 379 -7.92 24.64 -0.96
N ARG A 380 -7.56 23.48 -0.39
CA ARG A 380 -8.56 22.54 0.15
C ARG A 380 -9.31 23.12 1.35
N GLN A 381 -8.62 23.85 2.21
CA GLN A 381 -9.22 24.52 3.36
C GLN A 381 -10.15 25.66 2.92
N LEU A 382 -9.72 26.50 1.97
CA LEU A 382 -10.56 27.53 1.35
C LEU A 382 -11.86 26.95 0.80
N TYR A 383 -11.79 25.80 0.13
CA TYR A 383 -12.99 25.11 -0.36
C TYR A 383 -13.91 24.66 0.80
N LYS A 384 -13.36 24.13 1.89
CA LYS A 384 -14.15 23.75 3.08
C LYS A 384 -14.81 24.97 3.74
N ASP A 385 -14.11 26.09 3.75
CA ASP A 385 -14.58 27.36 4.30
C ASP A 385 -15.61 28.06 3.38
N GLY A 386 -15.92 27.47 2.22
CA GLY A 386 -16.90 27.97 1.25
C GLY A 386 -16.33 28.99 0.25
N ASN A 387 -15.04 29.30 0.33
CA ASN A 387 -14.34 30.22 -0.58
C ASN A 387 -13.92 29.49 -1.87
N VAL A 388 -14.92 29.02 -2.63
CA VAL A 388 -14.72 28.15 -3.80
C VAL A 388 -13.87 28.80 -4.90
N LYS A 389 -14.04 30.11 -5.15
CA LYS A 389 -13.29 30.82 -6.20
C LYS A 389 -11.80 30.94 -5.89
N GLU A 390 -11.48 31.35 -4.67
CA GLU A 390 -10.08 31.47 -4.22
C GLU A 390 -9.38 30.11 -4.22
N ALA A 391 -10.10 29.05 -3.82
CA ALA A 391 -9.59 27.69 -3.94
C ALA A 391 -9.30 27.28 -5.40
N ILE A 392 -10.17 27.65 -6.34
CA ILE A 392 -9.95 27.38 -7.78
C ILE A 392 -8.76 28.16 -8.33
N ASP A 393 -8.59 29.42 -7.94
CA ASP A 393 -7.49 30.26 -8.41
C ASP A 393 -6.13 29.73 -7.90
N GLU A 394 -6.05 29.37 -6.63
CA GLU A 394 -4.83 28.77 -6.05
C GLU A 394 -4.52 27.39 -6.66
N LEU A 395 -5.54 26.56 -6.89
CA LEU A 395 -5.36 25.29 -7.60
C LEU A 395 -4.97 25.46 -9.07
N ALA A 396 -5.38 26.55 -9.72
CA ALA A 396 -4.99 26.84 -11.09
C ALA A 396 -3.52 27.25 -11.18
N GLU A 397 -3.06 28.06 -10.23
CA GLU A 397 -1.64 28.41 -10.13
C GLU A 397 -0.81 27.15 -9.84
N LEU A 398 -1.25 26.31 -8.91
CA LEU A 398 -0.63 25.01 -8.65
C LEU A 398 -0.58 24.15 -9.90
N TYR A 399 -1.70 24.02 -10.61
CA TYR A 399 -1.79 23.23 -11.84
C TYR A 399 -0.81 23.71 -12.91
N SER A 400 -0.55 25.03 -13.00
CA SER A 400 0.44 25.57 -13.93
C SER A 400 1.89 25.17 -13.59
N LYS A 401 2.17 24.90 -12.30
CA LYS A 401 3.50 24.50 -11.79
C LYS A 401 3.67 22.98 -11.74
N THR A 402 2.58 22.25 -11.52
CA THR A 402 2.54 20.79 -11.39
C THR A 402 1.45 20.17 -12.29
N PRO A 403 1.58 20.29 -13.62
CA PRO A 403 0.51 19.91 -14.57
C PRO A 403 0.22 18.40 -14.64
N GLU A 404 1.07 17.57 -14.03
CA GLU A 404 0.93 16.11 -13.96
C GLU A 404 0.44 15.62 -12.58
N ASP A 405 0.32 16.52 -11.59
CA ASP A 405 -0.10 16.13 -10.25
C ASP A 405 -1.60 15.80 -10.20
N ILE A 406 -1.90 14.52 -10.02
CA ILE A 406 -3.25 13.98 -10.04
C ILE A 406 -4.14 14.60 -8.96
N LYS A 407 -3.60 14.98 -7.78
CA LYS A 407 -4.40 15.59 -6.71
C LYS A 407 -4.87 16.98 -7.10
N VAL A 408 -3.95 17.79 -7.61
CA VAL A 408 -4.25 19.16 -8.07
C VAL A 408 -5.26 19.10 -9.22
N ILE A 409 -5.00 18.24 -10.22
CA ILE A 409 -5.90 18.03 -11.37
C ILE A 409 -7.29 17.61 -10.91
N LYS A 410 -7.39 16.60 -10.05
CA LYS A 410 -8.65 16.03 -9.58
C LYS A 410 -9.48 17.07 -8.83
N LEU A 411 -8.86 17.79 -7.88
CA LEU A 411 -9.56 18.79 -7.09
C LEU A 411 -9.97 19.98 -7.96
N LEU A 412 -9.07 20.49 -8.82
CA LEU A 412 -9.36 21.58 -9.74
C LEU A 412 -10.51 21.23 -10.69
N ALA A 413 -10.51 20.03 -11.26
CA ALA A 413 -11.59 19.54 -12.13
C ALA A 413 -12.95 19.54 -11.42
N LEU A 414 -13.00 18.97 -10.20
CA LEU A 414 -14.23 18.88 -9.41
C LEU A 414 -14.74 20.27 -9.03
N LEU A 415 -13.85 21.16 -8.56
CA LEU A 415 -14.24 22.51 -8.16
C LEU A 415 -14.68 23.34 -9.36
N SER A 416 -13.96 23.28 -10.47
CA SER A 416 -14.36 23.95 -11.72
C SER A 416 -15.73 23.47 -12.21
N PHE A 417 -16.01 22.17 -12.12
CA PHE A 417 -17.32 21.61 -12.46
C PHE A 417 -18.43 22.11 -11.52
N LYS A 418 -18.18 22.14 -10.21
CA LYS A 418 -19.15 22.63 -9.20
C LYS A 418 -19.42 24.13 -9.32
N ASP A 419 -18.38 24.93 -9.59
CA ASP A 419 -18.49 26.37 -9.85
C ASP A 419 -19.13 26.68 -11.21
N LYS A 420 -19.37 25.65 -12.04
CA LYS A 420 -19.97 25.72 -13.38
C LYS A 420 -19.06 26.40 -14.41
N ASP A 421 -17.77 26.51 -14.14
CA ASP A 421 -16.76 26.78 -15.16
C ASP A 421 -16.56 25.51 -16.00
N TYR A 422 -17.51 25.25 -16.89
CA TYR A 422 -17.50 24.06 -17.71
C TYR A 422 -16.36 24.05 -18.73
N ILE A 423 -15.81 25.22 -19.09
CA ILE A 423 -14.68 25.31 -20.03
C ILE A 423 -13.45 24.71 -19.36
N LYS A 424 -13.10 25.22 -18.18
CA LYS A 424 -11.96 24.73 -17.40
C LYS A 424 -12.18 23.31 -16.91
N ALA A 425 -13.41 22.97 -16.52
CA ALA A 425 -13.76 21.60 -16.15
C ALA A 425 -13.47 20.61 -17.30
N VAL A 426 -13.86 20.91 -18.54
CA VAL A 426 -13.58 20.02 -19.69
C VAL A 426 -12.09 19.87 -19.95
N GLU A 427 -11.32 20.97 -19.88
CA GLU A 427 -9.86 20.93 -20.06
C GLU A 427 -9.18 20.02 -19.02
N VAL A 428 -9.44 20.28 -17.73
CA VAL A 428 -8.79 19.57 -16.62
C VAL A 428 -9.31 18.13 -16.52
N LEU A 429 -10.61 17.88 -16.73
CA LEU A 429 -11.16 16.52 -16.79
C LEU A 429 -10.61 15.73 -17.97
N GLY A 430 -10.43 16.35 -19.14
CA GLY A 430 -9.83 15.70 -20.30
C GLY A 430 -8.39 15.24 -19.98
N LYS A 431 -7.59 16.13 -19.41
CA LYS A 431 -6.22 15.82 -18.96
C LYS A 431 -6.19 14.73 -17.87
N TYR A 432 -7.10 14.80 -16.91
CA TYR A 432 -7.24 13.77 -15.88
C TYR A 432 -7.49 12.39 -16.50
N LEU A 433 -8.40 12.31 -17.47
CA LEU A 433 -8.82 11.06 -18.10
C LEU A 433 -7.80 10.49 -19.10
N GLU A 434 -6.83 11.29 -19.56
CA GLU A 434 -5.64 10.80 -20.28
C GLU A 434 -4.71 9.99 -19.34
N VAL A 435 -4.67 10.35 -18.05
CA VAL A 435 -3.79 9.74 -17.03
C VAL A 435 -4.49 8.60 -16.28
N ASP A 436 -5.75 8.81 -15.86
CA ASP A 436 -6.56 7.82 -15.14
C ASP A 436 -7.95 7.69 -15.78
N SER A 437 -8.11 6.70 -16.66
CA SER A 437 -9.39 6.42 -17.31
C SER A 437 -10.36 5.60 -16.45
N GLU A 438 -10.00 5.27 -15.21
CA GLU A 438 -10.68 4.21 -14.45
C GLU A 438 -11.96 4.67 -13.75
N LEU A 439 -12.06 5.94 -13.37
CA LEU A 439 -13.21 6.46 -12.61
C LEU A 439 -14.37 6.93 -13.52
N SER A 440 -15.44 6.13 -13.56
CA SER A 440 -16.68 6.45 -14.29
C SER A 440 -17.32 7.77 -13.86
N GLU A 441 -17.13 8.21 -12.62
CA GLU A 441 -17.65 9.48 -12.11
C GLU A 441 -17.09 10.70 -12.89
N TYR A 442 -15.82 10.67 -13.28
CA TYR A 442 -15.16 11.78 -13.99
C TYR A 442 -15.57 11.81 -15.46
N TRP A 443 -15.77 10.64 -16.07
CA TRP A 443 -16.43 10.53 -17.38
C TRP A 443 -17.85 11.10 -17.35
N TYR A 444 -18.61 10.89 -16.27
CA TYR A 444 -19.94 11.47 -16.08
C TYR A 444 -19.89 13.00 -15.95
N TYR A 445 -18.97 13.55 -15.16
CA TYR A 445 -18.76 15.00 -15.07
C TYR A 445 -18.33 15.62 -16.40
N LEU A 446 -17.43 14.96 -17.13
CA LEU A 446 -17.01 15.39 -18.46
C LEU A 446 -18.20 15.40 -19.43
N SER A 447 -19.06 14.39 -19.37
CA SER A 447 -20.29 14.34 -20.17
C SER A 447 -21.21 15.52 -19.88
N ILE A 448 -21.49 15.80 -18.60
CA ILE A 448 -22.34 16.94 -18.22
C ILE A 448 -21.70 18.26 -18.63
N ALA A 449 -20.40 18.44 -18.41
CA ALA A 449 -19.70 19.67 -18.76
C ALA A 449 -19.77 19.93 -20.27
N ASN A 450 -19.46 18.92 -21.09
CA ASN A 450 -19.59 19.01 -22.55
C ASN A 450 -21.04 19.26 -23.00
N LYS A 451 -22.03 18.62 -22.35
CA LYS A 451 -23.45 18.88 -22.60
C LYS A 451 -23.81 20.35 -22.35
N LYS A 452 -23.30 20.94 -21.27
CA LYS A 452 -23.54 22.36 -20.91
C LYS A 452 -22.87 23.32 -21.87
N LEU A 453 -21.74 22.93 -22.47
CA LEU A 453 -21.07 23.66 -23.53
C LEU A 453 -21.69 23.44 -24.93
N GLY A 454 -22.71 22.59 -25.05
CA GLY A 454 -23.32 22.24 -26.35
C GLY A 454 -22.49 21.28 -27.22
N LYS A 455 -21.39 20.74 -26.68
CA LYS A 455 -20.53 19.73 -27.32
C LYS A 455 -21.15 18.34 -27.17
N PHE A 456 -22.25 18.11 -27.89
CA PHE A 456 -23.09 16.93 -27.65
C PHE A 456 -22.40 15.62 -28.04
N SER A 457 -21.54 15.60 -29.06
CA SER A 457 -20.87 14.37 -29.51
C SER A 457 -19.85 13.89 -28.49
N GLU A 458 -19.06 14.82 -27.95
CA GLU A 458 -18.09 14.57 -26.88
C GLU A 458 -18.79 14.18 -25.57
N ALA A 459 -19.95 14.79 -25.29
CA ALA A 459 -20.76 14.41 -24.15
C ALA A 459 -21.31 12.97 -24.27
N ILE A 460 -21.77 12.58 -25.46
CA ILE A 460 -22.22 11.20 -25.72
C ILE A 460 -21.06 10.23 -25.54
N TYR A 461 -19.90 10.50 -26.16
CA TYR A 461 -18.71 9.66 -26.01
C TYR A 461 -18.36 9.45 -24.53
N ALA A 462 -18.34 10.52 -23.74
CA ALA A 462 -18.05 10.45 -22.31
C ALA A 462 -19.13 9.64 -21.56
N SER A 463 -20.42 9.83 -21.85
CA SER A 463 -21.51 9.06 -21.24
C SER A 463 -21.52 7.57 -21.67
N GLU A 464 -21.05 7.24 -22.86
CA GLU A 464 -20.90 5.85 -23.31
C GLU A 464 -19.75 5.14 -22.57
N LYS A 465 -18.67 5.86 -22.25
CA LYS A 465 -17.62 5.33 -21.36
C LYS A 465 -18.17 4.98 -19.98
N VAL A 466 -19.07 5.80 -19.45
CA VAL A 466 -19.77 5.50 -18.18
C VAL A 466 -20.68 4.28 -18.34
N LEU A 467 -21.47 4.23 -19.43
CA LEU A 467 -22.39 3.11 -19.72
C LEU A 467 -21.65 1.76 -19.81
N ALA A 468 -20.49 1.73 -20.46
CA ALA A 468 -19.70 0.51 -20.61
C ALA A 468 -19.19 -0.04 -19.27
N LYS A 469 -18.94 0.82 -18.28
CA LYS A 469 -18.44 0.45 -16.96
C LYS A 469 -19.55 0.25 -15.93
N GLN A 470 -20.64 1.01 -16.04
CA GLN A 470 -21.77 1.00 -15.12
C GLN A 470 -23.07 0.98 -15.94
N PRO A 471 -23.47 -0.21 -16.46
CA PRO A 471 -24.64 -0.34 -17.31
C PRO A 471 -25.93 0.13 -16.65
N ASP A 472 -26.02 -0.07 -15.33
CA ASP A 472 -27.23 0.22 -14.53
C ASP A 472 -27.20 1.61 -13.86
N ASN A 473 -26.27 2.50 -14.24
CA ASN A 473 -26.21 3.85 -13.66
C ASN A 473 -27.35 4.72 -14.22
N THR A 474 -28.46 4.76 -13.48
CA THR A 474 -29.68 5.51 -13.84
C THR A 474 -29.43 6.98 -14.17
N ASN A 475 -28.54 7.66 -13.42
CA ASN A 475 -28.22 9.07 -13.66
C ASN A 475 -27.51 9.27 -15.02
N ASN A 476 -26.56 8.40 -15.34
CA ASN A 476 -25.89 8.42 -16.64
C ASN A 476 -26.82 8.04 -17.78
N LEU A 477 -27.66 7.01 -17.61
CA LEU A 477 -28.64 6.61 -18.61
C LEU A 477 -29.63 7.75 -18.93
N VAL A 478 -30.13 8.45 -17.90
CA VAL A 478 -30.96 9.66 -18.08
C VAL A 478 -30.20 10.74 -18.85
N ASN A 479 -28.93 10.98 -18.51
CA ASN A 479 -28.11 11.99 -19.20
C ASN A 479 -27.86 11.61 -20.67
N LEU A 480 -27.51 10.35 -20.94
CA LEU A 480 -27.25 9.81 -22.28
C LEU A 480 -28.51 9.81 -23.15
N SER A 481 -29.66 9.41 -22.60
CA SER A 481 -30.95 9.49 -23.29
C SER A 481 -31.28 10.94 -23.69
N ASP A 482 -31.08 11.90 -22.78
CA ASP A 482 -31.31 13.32 -23.10
C ASP A 482 -30.29 13.87 -24.10
N LEU A 483 -29.05 13.39 -24.10
CA LEU A 483 -28.03 13.73 -25.10
C LEU A 483 -28.39 13.23 -26.49
N TYR A 484 -28.81 11.97 -26.62
CA TYR A 484 -29.33 11.43 -27.87
C TYR A 484 -30.56 12.21 -28.36
N ARG A 485 -31.46 12.59 -27.46
CA ARG A 485 -32.59 13.48 -27.79
C ARG A 485 -32.12 14.83 -28.31
N LEU A 486 -31.10 15.44 -27.71
CA LEU A 486 -30.54 16.73 -28.13
C LEU A 486 -29.84 16.66 -29.50
N GLN A 487 -29.31 15.51 -29.89
CA GLN A 487 -28.78 15.25 -31.23
C GLN A 487 -29.83 14.79 -32.26
N ASN A 488 -31.12 14.76 -31.89
CA ASN A 488 -32.21 14.24 -32.71
C ASN A 488 -32.15 12.72 -33.00
N GLU A 489 -31.35 11.95 -32.25
CA GLU A 489 -31.31 10.49 -32.32
C GLU A 489 -32.45 9.89 -31.48
N TYR A 490 -33.69 10.16 -31.88
CA TYR A 490 -34.88 9.87 -31.09
C TYR A 490 -35.10 8.38 -30.80
N THR A 491 -34.70 7.48 -31.70
CA THR A 491 -34.82 6.03 -31.51
C THR A 491 -33.96 5.56 -30.34
N ARG A 492 -32.65 5.88 -30.37
CA ARG A 492 -31.72 5.54 -29.28
C ARG A 492 -32.10 6.24 -27.97
N ALA A 493 -32.55 7.49 -28.04
CA ALA A 493 -33.02 8.21 -26.86
C ALA A 493 -34.18 7.47 -26.16
N LYS A 494 -35.14 6.93 -26.93
CA LYS A 494 -36.25 6.13 -26.40
C LYS A 494 -35.78 4.80 -25.81
N GLU A 495 -34.87 4.10 -26.48
CA GLU A 495 -34.31 2.83 -26.01
C GLU A 495 -33.63 2.99 -24.64
N ILE A 496 -32.74 3.99 -24.51
CA ILE A 496 -32.05 4.27 -23.24
C ILE A 496 -33.05 4.76 -22.16
N ALA A 497 -34.06 5.57 -22.52
CA ALA A 497 -35.09 5.98 -21.57
C ALA A 497 -35.97 4.82 -21.09
N ALA A 498 -36.22 3.82 -21.94
CA ALA A 498 -36.93 2.60 -21.55
C ALA A 498 -36.10 1.79 -20.54
N GLN A 499 -34.80 1.63 -20.77
CA GLN A 499 -33.90 0.98 -19.81
C GLN A 499 -33.92 1.67 -18.44
N VAL A 500 -33.99 3.02 -18.41
CA VAL A 500 -34.16 3.75 -17.13
C VAL A 500 -35.46 3.37 -16.43
N LEU A 501 -36.56 3.21 -17.16
CA LEU A 501 -37.86 2.85 -16.59
C LEU A 501 -37.95 1.37 -16.20
N ASP A 502 -37.17 0.49 -16.83
CA ASP A 502 -37.05 -0.90 -16.41
C ASP A 502 -36.34 -1.02 -15.06
N LEU A 503 -35.31 -0.18 -14.82
CA LEU A 503 -34.59 -0.11 -13.54
C LEU A 503 -35.35 0.67 -12.47
N ASP A 504 -35.97 1.79 -12.85
CA ASP A 504 -36.75 2.68 -11.98
C ASP A 504 -38.03 3.14 -12.69
N PRO A 505 -39.15 2.39 -12.53
CA PRO A 505 -40.43 2.72 -13.16
C PRO A 505 -41.00 4.09 -12.76
N GLN A 506 -40.55 4.66 -11.63
CA GLN A 506 -41.00 5.96 -11.15
C GLN A 506 -40.08 7.11 -11.56
N ASN A 507 -39.08 6.88 -12.42
CA ASN A 507 -38.13 7.91 -12.80
C ASN A 507 -38.78 9.05 -13.62
N GLU A 508 -39.02 10.19 -12.97
CA GLU A 508 -39.68 11.34 -13.61
C GLU A 508 -38.86 11.97 -14.75
N ASN A 509 -37.52 11.87 -14.70
CA ASN A 509 -36.67 12.42 -15.75
C ASN A 509 -36.81 11.62 -17.06
N ALA A 510 -36.81 10.28 -17.00
CA ALA A 510 -37.02 9.44 -18.17
C ALA A 510 -38.42 9.63 -18.77
N LYS A 511 -39.47 9.66 -17.93
CA LYS A 511 -40.84 9.98 -18.38
C LYS A 511 -40.90 11.34 -19.09
N LYS A 512 -40.22 12.36 -18.57
CA LYS A 512 -40.15 13.70 -19.17
C LYS A 512 -39.40 13.70 -20.51
N ILE A 513 -38.32 12.93 -20.64
CA ILE A 513 -37.59 12.78 -21.90
C ILE A 513 -38.48 12.12 -22.96
N LEU A 514 -39.16 11.01 -22.63
CA LEU A 514 -40.09 10.35 -23.55
C LEU A 514 -41.23 11.26 -24.03
N ARG A 515 -41.89 11.98 -23.10
CA ARG A 515 -42.93 12.97 -23.46
C ARG A 515 -42.39 14.07 -24.39
N LYS A 516 -41.16 14.54 -24.16
CA LYS A 516 -40.53 15.53 -25.05
C LYS A 516 -40.27 14.98 -26.45
N ILE A 517 -39.87 13.71 -26.55
CA ILE A 517 -39.66 13.04 -27.84
C ILE A 517 -40.99 12.89 -28.59
N GLU A 518 -42.04 12.42 -27.92
CA GLU A 518 -43.39 12.26 -28.50
C GLU A 518 -43.99 13.59 -28.99
N ASN A 519 -43.86 14.64 -28.18
CA ASN A 519 -44.33 15.98 -28.54
C ASN A 519 -43.48 16.64 -29.64
N GLY A 520 -42.20 16.28 -29.76
CA GLY A 520 -41.31 16.75 -30.82
C GLY A 520 -41.63 16.11 -32.17
N ILE A 521 -41.93 14.81 -32.18
CA ILE A 521 -42.32 14.06 -33.38
C ILE A 521 -43.68 14.50 -33.91
N SER A 522 -44.61 14.95 -33.07
CA SER A 522 -45.93 15.49 -33.50
C SER A 522 -45.88 16.90 -34.12
N LYS A 523 -44.72 17.58 -34.10
CA LYS A 523 -44.57 18.96 -34.61
C LYS A 523 -43.73 19.07 -35.89
N THR A 524 -43.17 17.97 -36.36
CA THR A 524 -42.51 17.80 -37.68
C THR A 524 -43.39 16.96 -38.56
#